data_AF-A0A1F6DHH5-F1
#
_entry.id   AF-A0A1F6DHH5-F1
#
_cell.length_a   1.000
_cell.length_b   1.000
_cell.length_c   1.000
_cell.angle_alpha   90.00
_cell.angle_beta   90.00
_cell.angle_gamma   90.00
#
_symmetry.space_group_name_H-M   'P 1'
#
loop_
_entity.id
_entity.type
_entity.pdbx_description
1 polymer ?
#
loop_
_entity_poly.entity_id
_entity_poly.type
_entity_poly.pdbx_seq_one_letter_code
_entity_poly.pdbx_strand_id
1 'polypeptide(L)'
;MIKLKHSIIWGSVLEEIKILLDQTDEMYLRLFINSLSYDNDAQGREEKKKYLASLKNQVEKINKKVKTFNVIRKFAFDKESKLTKLSPIDFPRMREIVLKHKGDYPKEKELNNFADELLGETDSASSLARRHTALLLRNTLTPLRIELGKFVESLKTLEEPYQECLKTKKKLRPIVSKEIEKSMISYSVNLKGEAVFIVGRLLENLSTEWLLQLKRCGSPQLRGTDVKNLDFDQKLIRLHHNLKKISPGQFSKAMALKWDRNSFGHKIGKLNELKKDADSNIKTGINLIIFFESKINPTSKKLFRVASKWRKNT
;
A
#
# COMPACT_ATOMS: atom_id res chain seq x y z
N MET A 1 6.06 -16.21 -5.98
CA MET A 1 4.61 -16.41 -6.26
C MET A 1 3.72 -16.44 -5.01
N ILE A 2 4.05 -17.22 -3.97
CA ILE A 2 3.24 -17.33 -2.74
C ILE A 2 3.05 -15.98 -2.03
N LYS A 3 4.12 -15.20 -1.80
CA LYS A 3 4.02 -13.89 -1.12
C LYS A 3 3.21 -12.84 -1.90
N LEU A 4 3.27 -12.85 -3.24
CA LEU A 4 2.44 -11.96 -4.08
C LEU A 4 0.95 -12.28 -3.93
N LYS A 5 0.60 -13.58 -3.95
CA LYS A 5 -0.78 -14.05 -3.71
C LYS A 5 -1.27 -13.59 -2.34
N HIS A 6 -0.47 -13.78 -1.29
CA HIS A 6 -0.80 -13.29 0.06
C HIS A 6 -0.94 -11.77 0.13
N SER A 7 -0.25 -11.05 -0.77
CA SER A 7 -0.28 -9.60 -0.76
C SER A 7 -1.50 -8.97 -1.40
N ILE A 8 -1.93 -9.57 -2.50
CA ILE A 8 -3.24 -9.28 -3.10
C ILE A 8 -4.35 -9.62 -2.09
N ILE A 9 -4.21 -10.75 -1.38
CA ILE A 9 -5.18 -11.18 -0.37
C ILE A 9 -5.25 -10.19 0.80
N TRP A 10 -4.13 -9.74 1.39
CA TRP A 10 -4.24 -8.80 2.52
C TRP A 10 -4.76 -7.42 2.12
N GLY A 11 -4.44 -6.94 0.90
CA GLY A 11 -5.01 -5.69 0.37
C GLY A 11 -6.53 -5.77 0.28
N SER A 12 -7.06 -6.87 -0.27
CA SER A 12 -8.49 -7.14 -0.32
C SER A 12 -9.11 -7.24 1.08
N VAL A 13 -8.44 -7.92 2.03
CA VAL A 13 -8.93 -8.01 3.42
C VAL A 13 -8.99 -6.64 4.11
N LEU A 14 -8.05 -5.74 3.87
CA LEU A 14 -8.11 -4.37 4.42
C LEU A 14 -9.28 -3.58 3.86
N GLU A 15 -9.53 -3.70 2.56
CA GLU A 15 -10.67 -3.05 1.90
C GLU A 15 -12.00 -3.56 2.47
N GLU A 16 -12.12 -4.87 2.66
CA GLU A 16 -13.30 -5.46 3.32
C GLU A 16 -13.46 -4.96 4.77
N ILE A 17 -12.38 -4.85 5.56
CA ILE A 17 -12.45 -4.29 6.92
C ILE A 17 -12.96 -2.85 6.87
N LYS A 18 -12.46 -2.04 5.94
CA LYS A 18 -12.91 -0.65 5.75
C LYS A 18 -14.38 -0.58 5.39
N ILE A 19 -14.84 -1.36 4.41
CA ILE A 19 -16.25 -1.42 4.00
C ILE A 19 -17.14 -1.81 5.17
N LEU A 20 -16.75 -2.84 5.95
CA LEU A 20 -17.53 -3.28 7.10
C LEU A 20 -17.59 -2.22 8.21
N LEU A 21 -16.52 -1.45 8.42
CA LEU A 21 -16.49 -0.32 9.35
C LEU A 21 -17.41 0.81 8.87
N ASP A 22 -17.38 1.13 7.59
CA ASP A 22 -18.22 2.19 7.00
C ASP A 22 -19.70 1.79 7.06
N GLN A 23 -20.04 0.53 6.75
CA GLN A 23 -21.39 -0.02 6.98
C GLN A 23 -21.81 0.03 8.44
N THR A 24 -20.87 -0.18 9.37
CA THR A 24 -21.18 -0.12 10.81
C THR A 24 -21.54 1.29 11.25
N ASP A 25 -20.78 2.28 10.78
CA ASP A 25 -21.06 3.70 11.03
C ASP A 25 -22.37 4.14 10.36
N GLU A 26 -22.53 3.83 9.08
CA GLU A 26 -23.63 4.36 8.28
C GLU A 26 -24.97 3.72 8.61
N MET A 27 -25.00 2.40 8.80
CA MET A 27 -26.25 1.69 9.05
C MET A 27 -26.60 1.74 10.54
N TYR A 28 -25.69 1.38 11.44
CA TYR A 28 -26.06 1.13 12.83
C TYR A 28 -25.97 2.34 13.75
N LEU A 29 -25.13 3.33 13.47
CA LEU A 29 -25.13 4.57 14.26
C LEU A 29 -26.28 5.49 13.83
N ARG A 30 -26.60 5.55 12.53
CA ARG A 30 -27.79 6.30 12.05
C ARG A 30 -29.09 5.63 12.48
N LEU A 31 -29.18 4.29 12.39
CA LEU A 31 -30.33 3.57 12.96
C LEU A 31 -30.42 3.80 14.47
N PHE A 32 -29.33 3.75 15.24
CA PHE A 32 -29.40 4.04 16.68
C PHE A 32 -29.99 5.44 16.99
N ILE A 33 -29.64 6.45 16.20
CA ILE A 33 -30.16 7.81 16.33
C ILE A 33 -31.66 7.90 15.96
N ASN A 34 -32.09 7.12 14.96
CA ASN A 34 -33.43 7.22 14.37
C ASN A 34 -34.44 6.16 14.85
N SER A 35 -33.99 5.01 15.36
CA SER A 35 -34.79 3.79 15.55
C SER A 35 -34.91 3.32 17.00
N LEU A 36 -34.11 3.86 17.93
CA LEU A 36 -34.37 3.68 19.36
C LEU A 36 -35.29 4.81 19.82
N SER A 37 -36.51 4.80 19.29
CA SER A 37 -37.66 5.46 19.90
C SER A 37 -38.66 4.35 20.21
N TYR A 38 -39.00 4.17 21.48
CA TYR A 38 -39.96 3.15 21.89
C TYR A 38 -40.89 3.73 22.94
N ASP A 39 -42.15 3.30 22.88
CA ASP A 39 -43.22 3.87 23.68
C ASP A 39 -43.20 3.35 25.13
N ASN A 40 -42.46 2.26 25.40
CA ASN A 40 -42.30 1.68 26.73
C ASN A 40 -41.00 0.86 26.90
N ASP A 41 -40.66 0.55 28.15
CA ASP A 41 -39.46 -0.20 28.54
C ASP A 41 -39.40 -1.64 28.03
N ALA A 42 -40.55 -2.28 27.79
CA ALA A 42 -40.58 -3.64 27.26
C ALA A 42 -40.13 -3.65 25.79
N GLN A 43 -40.69 -2.75 24.99
CA GLN A 43 -40.30 -2.53 23.59
C GLN A 43 -38.83 -2.11 23.48
N GLY A 44 -38.37 -1.19 24.35
CA GLY A 44 -36.97 -0.77 24.38
C GLY A 44 -35.99 -1.88 24.69
N ARG A 45 -36.34 -2.81 25.59
CA ARG A 45 -35.51 -4.00 25.87
C ARG A 45 -35.41 -4.94 24.68
N GLU A 46 -36.52 -5.12 23.95
CA GLU A 46 -36.54 -5.99 22.76
C GLU A 46 -35.71 -5.40 21.61
N GLU A 47 -35.88 -4.11 21.33
CA GLU A 47 -35.14 -3.41 20.28
C GLU A 47 -33.64 -3.34 20.60
N LYS A 48 -33.26 -3.05 21.84
CA LYS A 48 -31.86 -3.13 22.28
C LYS A 48 -31.27 -4.53 22.09
N LYS A 49 -32.04 -5.59 22.34
CA LYS A 49 -31.60 -6.98 22.14
C LYS A 49 -31.38 -7.29 20.65
N LYS A 50 -32.30 -6.90 19.77
CA LYS A 50 -32.18 -7.04 18.31
C LYS A 50 -30.96 -6.26 17.79
N TYR A 51 -30.81 -5.02 18.22
CA TYR A 51 -29.66 -4.17 17.88
C TYR A 51 -28.33 -4.81 18.31
N LEU A 52 -28.23 -5.25 19.58
CA LEU A 52 -27.04 -5.90 20.11
C LEU A 52 -26.67 -7.17 19.36
N ALA A 53 -27.66 -7.99 18.98
CA ALA A 53 -27.41 -9.20 18.20
C ALA A 53 -26.84 -8.87 16.80
N SER A 54 -27.41 -7.87 16.14
CA SER A 54 -26.94 -7.42 14.82
C SER A 54 -25.55 -6.80 14.88
N LEU A 55 -25.31 -5.93 15.87
CA LEU A 55 -24.01 -5.31 16.13
C LEU A 55 -22.94 -6.36 16.45
N LYS A 56 -23.27 -7.36 17.29
CA LYS A 56 -22.38 -8.48 17.61
C LYS A 56 -21.93 -9.20 16.35
N ASN A 57 -22.88 -9.57 15.49
CA ASN A 57 -22.57 -10.28 14.24
C ASN A 57 -21.64 -9.47 13.33
N GLN A 58 -21.85 -8.15 13.25
CA GLN A 58 -21.00 -7.27 12.44
C GLN A 58 -19.59 -7.14 13.04
N VAL A 59 -19.48 -6.93 14.35
CA VAL A 59 -18.19 -6.86 15.04
C VAL A 59 -17.42 -8.17 14.96
N GLU A 60 -18.09 -9.33 15.04
CA GLU A 60 -17.47 -10.63 14.85
C GLU A 60 -16.91 -10.81 13.43
N LYS A 61 -17.63 -10.36 12.40
CA LYS A 61 -17.13 -10.35 11.01
C LYS A 61 -15.87 -9.50 10.89
N ILE A 62 -15.88 -8.28 11.44
CA ILE A 62 -14.70 -7.39 11.44
C ILE A 62 -13.54 -8.04 12.17
N ASN A 63 -13.76 -8.57 13.37
CA ASN A 63 -12.73 -9.21 14.19
C ASN A 63 -12.15 -10.46 13.53
N LYS A 64 -12.95 -11.24 12.79
CA LYS A 64 -12.47 -12.36 11.98
C LYS A 64 -11.53 -11.88 10.87
N LYS A 65 -11.89 -10.80 10.15
CA LYS A 65 -11.05 -10.21 9.10
C LYS A 65 -9.76 -9.60 9.67
N VAL A 66 -9.82 -8.92 10.81
CA VAL A 66 -8.64 -8.41 11.55
C VAL A 66 -7.68 -9.55 11.94
N LYS A 67 -8.20 -10.67 12.44
CA LYS A 67 -7.38 -11.87 12.74
C LYS A 67 -6.71 -12.40 11.48
N THR A 68 -7.47 -12.59 10.40
CA THR A 68 -6.94 -13.06 9.10
C THR A 68 -5.87 -12.10 8.57
N PHE A 69 -6.12 -10.80 8.61
CA PHE A 69 -5.15 -9.77 8.22
C PHE A 69 -3.85 -9.91 9.01
N ASN A 70 -3.92 -9.98 10.34
CA ASN A 70 -2.73 -10.06 11.19
C ASN A 70 -1.92 -11.34 10.95
N VAL A 71 -2.58 -12.46 10.64
CA VAL A 71 -1.93 -13.71 10.25
C VAL A 71 -1.20 -13.52 8.92
N ILE A 72 -1.89 -13.04 7.88
CA ILE A 72 -1.29 -12.83 6.56
C ILE A 72 -0.14 -11.81 6.64
N ARG A 73 -0.32 -10.72 7.37
CA ARG A 73 0.70 -9.70 7.62
C ARG A 73 1.96 -10.32 8.22
N LYS A 74 1.81 -11.15 9.27
CA LYS A 74 2.92 -11.85 9.91
C LYS A 74 3.66 -12.79 8.95
N PHE A 75 2.93 -13.49 8.07
CA PHE A 75 3.52 -14.34 7.04
C PHE A 75 4.20 -13.54 5.92
N ALA A 76 3.62 -12.41 5.51
CA ALA A 76 4.13 -11.58 4.42
C ALA A 76 5.38 -10.81 4.84
N PHE A 77 5.43 -10.29 6.08
CA PHE A 77 6.41 -9.28 6.48
C PHE A 77 7.42 -9.71 7.57
N ASP A 78 7.54 -11.00 7.89
CA ASP A 78 8.38 -11.51 8.98
C ASP A 78 7.99 -10.91 10.37
N LYS A 79 8.32 -11.59 11.47
CA LYS A 79 7.89 -11.18 12.84
C LYS A 79 8.46 -9.84 13.29
N GLU A 80 9.56 -9.41 12.69
CA GLU A 80 10.32 -8.20 13.03
C GLU A 80 9.85 -6.95 12.26
N SER A 81 8.83 -7.07 11.40
CA SER A 81 8.32 -5.90 10.68
C SER A 81 7.75 -4.86 11.65
N LYS A 82 8.24 -3.63 11.55
CA LYS A 82 7.72 -2.43 12.24
C LYS A 82 6.31 -2.01 11.76
N LEU A 83 5.63 -2.85 10.99
CA LEU A 83 4.31 -2.55 10.46
C LEU A 83 3.29 -2.56 11.61
N THR A 84 2.31 -1.67 11.53
CA THR A 84 1.24 -1.59 12.52
C THR A 84 0.43 -2.89 12.52
N LYS A 85 0.02 -3.36 13.71
CA LYS A 85 -0.89 -4.49 13.88
C LYS A 85 -2.28 -3.93 14.11
N LEU A 86 -3.31 -4.61 13.59
CA LEU A 86 -4.69 -4.23 13.86
C LEU A 86 -5.21 -4.92 15.13
N SER A 87 -5.96 -4.19 15.94
CA SER A 87 -6.57 -4.65 17.16
C SER A 87 -8.04 -5.02 16.91
N PRO A 88 -8.53 -6.16 17.43
CA PRO A 88 -9.95 -6.46 17.41
C PRO A 88 -10.75 -5.38 18.16
N ILE A 89 -11.98 -5.14 17.72
CA ILE A 89 -12.95 -4.27 18.40
C ILE A 89 -13.43 -4.95 19.69
N ASP A 90 -13.47 -4.17 20.78
CA ASP A 90 -14.00 -4.56 22.08
C ASP A 90 -15.54 -4.54 22.10
N PHE A 91 -16.15 -5.64 21.66
CA PHE A 91 -17.61 -5.80 21.71
C PHE A 91 -18.19 -5.69 23.14
N PRO A 92 -17.60 -6.28 24.20
CA PRO A 92 -18.04 -6.06 25.58
C PRO A 92 -18.26 -4.57 25.93
N ARG A 93 -17.33 -3.69 25.54
CA ARG A 93 -17.47 -2.24 25.76
C ARG A 93 -18.65 -1.65 24.99
N MET A 94 -18.85 -2.03 23.74
CA MET A 94 -20.01 -1.59 22.95
C MET A 94 -21.33 -2.06 23.59
N ARG A 95 -21.38 -3.30 24.07
CA ARG A 95 -22.55 -3.85 24.76
C ARG A 95 -22.88 -3.05 26.02
N GLU A 96 -21.87 -2.70 26.81
CA GLU A 96 -22.04 -1.88 28.01
C GLU A 96 -22.66 -0.51 27.68
N ILE A 97 -22.18 0.16 26.62
CA ILE A 97 -22.69 1.46 26.17
C ILE A 97 -24.17 1.37 25.78
N VAL A 98 -24.56 0.34 25.00
CA VAL A 98 -25.96 0.16 24.58
C VAL A 98 -26.87 -0.17 25.78
N LEU A 99 -26.41 -1.02 26.71
CA LEU A 99 -27.22 -1.39 27.88
C LEU A 99 -27.39 -0.21 28.85
N LYS A 100 -26.35 0.62 29.02
CA LYS A 100 -26.39 1.85 29.83
C LYS A 100 -27.09 3.02 29.14
N HIS A 101 -27.53 2.86 27.88
CA HIS A 101 -28.26 3.90 27.17
C HIS A 101 -29.60 4.20 27.85
N LYS A 102 -29.77 5.44 28.31
CA LYS A 102 -30.98 5.95 28.96
C LYS A 102 -31.68 7.05 28.13
N GLY A 103 -31.39 7.17 26.83
CA GLY A 103 -31.79 8.32 26.01
C GLY A 103 -33.26 8.40 25.63
N ASP A 104 -34.09 7.44 26.02
CA ASP A 104 -35.54 7.57 25.95
C ASP A 104 -36.06 8.02 27.30
N TYR A 105 -36.08 9.33 27.48
CA TYR A 105 -36.90 9.92 28.52
C TYR A 105 -38.37 9.69 28.13
N PRO A 106 -39.24 9.24 29.05
CA PRO A 106 -40.66 9.15 28.77
C PRO A 106 -41.15 10.51 28.25
N LYS A 107 -42.10 10.51 27.31
CA LYS A 107 -42.82 11.72 26.85
C LYS A 107 -43.68 12.27 28.00
N GLU A 108 -43.07 12.64 29.11
CA GLU A 108 -43.71 13.44 30.13
C GLU A 108 -43.80 14.85 29.56
N LYS A 109 -45.03 15.33 29.35
CA LYS A 109 -45.33 16.65 28.79
C LYS A 109 -44.60 17.78 29.52
N GLU A 110 -44.21 17.58 30.77
CA GLU A 110 -43.52 18.58 31.61
C GLU A 110 -42.01 18.70 31.33
N LEU A 111 -41.37 17.63 30.83
CA LEU A 111 -39.92 17.60 30.55
C LEU A 111 -39.56 18.31 29.23
N ASN A 112 -40.50 18.36 28.28
CA ASN A 112 -40.33 19.09 27.03
C ASN A 112 -40.20 20.60 27.27
N ASN A 113 -41.07 21.19 28.09
CA ASN A 113 -41.01 22.62 28.41
C ASN A 113 -39.68 22.99 29.08
N PHE A 114 -39.19 22.16 30.01
CA PHE A 114 -37.92 22.39 30.68
C PHE A 114 -36.71 22.23 29.75
N ALA A 115 -36.75 21.28 28.82
CA ALA A 115 -35.68 21.07 27.84
C ALA A 115 -35.64 22.18 26.78
N ASP A 116 -36.80 22.65 26.32
CA ASP A 116 -36.93 23.70 25.31
C ASP A 116 -36.46 25.07 25.86
N GLU A 117 -36.72 25.37 27.15
CA GLU A 117 -36.20 26.57 27.83
C GLU A 117 -34.68 26.56 28.03
N LEU A 118 -34.05 25.39 28.16
CA LEU A 118 -32.65 25.25 28.58
C LEU A 118 -31.69 24.96 27.42
N LEU A 119 -32.16 24.30 26.35
CA LEU A 119 -31.37 23.87 25.20
C LEU A 119 -31.70 24.65 23.91
N GLY A 120 -32.75 25.48 23.93
CA GLY A 120 -33.29 26.14 22.74
C GLY A 120 -33.98 25.17 21.77
N GLU A 121 -34.68 25.70 20.76
CA GLU A 121 -35.55 24.96 19.81
C GLU A 121 -34.84 23.89 18.94
N THR A 122 -33.55 23.60 19.12
CA THR A 122 -32.75 22.87 18.12
C THR A 122 -32.58 21.37 18.37
N ASP A 123 -32.68 20.85 19.59
CA ASP A 123 -32.68 19.40 19.87
C ASP A 123 -33.20 19.03 21.28
N SER A 124 -34.12 18.06 21.39
CA SER A 124 -34.60 17.58 22.69
C SER A 124 -33.53 16.83 23.51
N ALA A 125 -33.67 16.77 24.84
CA ALA A 125 -32.73 16.04 25.72
C ALA A 125 -32.55 14.56 25.33
N SER A 126 -33.61 13.95 24.78
CA SER A 126 -33.58 12.59 24.21
C SER A 126 -32.72 12.50 22.95
N SER A 127 -32.83 13.48 22.03
CA SER A 127 -31.99 13.59 20.83
C SER A 127 -30.50 13.68 21.19
N LEU A 128 -30.15 14.55 22.15
CA LEU A 128 -28.77 14.71 22.61
C LEU A 128 -28.20 13.44 23.25
N ALA A 129 -28.98 12.74 24.09
CA ALA A 129 -28.57 11.49 24.71
C ALA A 129 -28.32 10.37 23.69
N ARG A 130 -29.14 10.28 22.63
CA ARG A 130 -28.93 9.36 21.50
C ARG A 130 -27.66 9.69 20.73
N ARG A 131 -27.44 10.96 20.37
CA ARG A 131 -26.22 11.41 19.70
C ARG A 131 -24.96 11.15 20.52
N HIS A 132 -24.99 11.44 21.82
CA HIS A 132 -23.88 11.15 22.73
C HIS A 132 -23.56 9.65 22.79
N THR A 133 -24.58 8.81 22.88
CA THR A 133 -24.38 7.35 22.90
C THR A 133 -23.83 6.83 21.57
N ALA A 134 -24.30 7.36 20.45
CA ALA A 134 -23.75 7.05 19.13
C ALA A 134 -22.28 7.48 19.00
N LEU A 135 -21.89 8.62 19.57
CA LEU A 135 -20.49 9.06 19.65
C LEU A 135 -19.64 8.11 20.49
N LEU A 136 -20.14 7.66 21.65
CA LEU A 136 -19.44 6.67 22.48
C LEU A 136 -19.22 5.35 21.72
N LEU A 137 -20.22 4.87 20.99
CA LEU A 137 -20.09 3.68 20.13
C LEU A 137 -19.07 3.92 19.00
N ARG A 138 -19.13 5.06 18.33
CA ARG A 138 -18.16 5.42 17.27
C ARG A 138 -16.73 5.44 17.82
N ASN A 139 -16.53 5.96 19.03
CA ASN A 139 -15.23 6.01 19.69
C ASN A 139 -14.64 4.62 19.94
N THR A 140 -15.45 3.57 20.07
CA THR A 140 -14.94 2.18 20.17
C THR A 140 -14.40 1.64 18.85
N LEU A 141 -14.82 2.21 17.70
CA LEU A 141 -14.34 1.84 16.36
C LEU A 141 -13.11 2.65 15.94
N THR A 142 -12.93 3.85 16.51
CA THR A 142 -11.85 4.78 16.20
C THR A 142 -10.44 4.18 16.28
N PRO A 143 -10.06 3.39 17.31
CA PRO A 143 -8.73 2.81 17.38
C PRO A 143 -8.36 1.98 16.14
N LEU A 144 -9.26 1.10 15.70
CA LEU A 144 -9.03 0.26 14.52
C LEU A 144 -8.86 1.11 13.24
N ARG A 145 -9.62 2.21 13.09
CA ARG A 145 -9.46 3.14 11.96
C ARG A 145 -8.10 3.83 11.97
N ILE A 146 -7.67 4.28 13.14
CA ILE A 146 -6.34 4.90 13.31
C ILE A 146 -5.25 3.89 12.96
N GLU A 147 -5.37 2.64 13.45
CA GLU A 147 -4.42 1.58 13.15
C GLU A 147 -4.38 1.21 11.67
N LEU A 148 -5.52 1.21 10.96
CA LEU A 148 -5.57 1.04 9.50
C LEU A 148 -4.78 2.15 8.78
N GLY A 149 -4.99 3.41 9.18
CA GLY A 149 -4.24 4.55 8.65
C GLY A 149 -2.73 4.44 8.91
N LYS A 150 -2.37 4.14 10.17
CA LYS A 150 -0.97 3.92 10.59
C LYS A 150 -0.33 2.73 9.88
N PHE A 151 -1.09 1.69 9.55
CA PHE A 151 -0.58 0.58 8.77
C PHE A 151 -0.21 1.03 7.34
N VAL A 152 -1.11 1.72 6.65
CA VAL A 152 -0.84 2.27 5.31
C VAL A 152 0.36 3.23 5.34
N GLU A 153 0.46 4.06 6.37
CA GLU A 153 1.61 4.93 6.56
C GLU A 153 2.90 4.15 6.82
N SER A 154 2.85 3.08 7.62
CA SER A 154 4.01 2.22 7.86
C SER A 154 4.49 1.50 6.59
N LEU A 155 3.65 1.29 5.57
CA LEU A 155 4.12 0.82 4.26
C LEU A 155 5.00 1.85 3.55
N LYS A 156 4.71 3.15 3.70
CA LYS A 156 5.57 4.21 3.12
C LYS A 156 6.97 4.20 3.72
N THR A 157 7.12 3.75 4.96
CA THR A 157 8.45 3.58 5.58
C THR A 157 9.25 2.45 4.93
N LEU A 158 8.58 1.42 4.37
CA LEU A 158 9.25 0.41 3.57
C LEU A 158 9.73 0.98 2.23
N GLU A 159 9.04 1.97 1.68
CA GLU A 159 9.39 2.61 0.41
C GLU A 159 10.55 3.62 0.52
N GLU A 160 11.25 3.70 1.66
CA GLU A 160 12.43 4.56 1.85
C GLU A 160 13.45 4.47 0.71
N PRO A 161 13.81 3.28 0.18
CA PRO A 161 14.76 3.16 -0.93
C PRO A 161 14.30 3.85 -2.23
N TYR A 162 13.01 4.15 -2.38
CA TYR A 162 12.42 4.79 -3.56
C TYR A 162 12.18 6.30 -3.39
N GLN A 163 12.46 6.87 -2.21
CA GLN A 163 12.19 8.29 -1.92
C GLN A 163 12.84 9.25 -2.92
N GLU A 164 14.03 8.91 -3.42
CA GLU A 164 14.75 9.72 -4.43
C GLU A 164 14.00 9.74 -5.77
N CYS A 165 13.39 8.62 -6.18
CA CYS A 165 12.53 8.56 -7.35
C CYS A 165 11.24 9.36 -7.17
N LEU A 166 10.62 9.32 -5.99
CA LEU A 166 9.37 10.04 -5.73
C LEU A 166 9.55 11.56 -5.90
N LYS A 167 10.72 12.09 -5.51
CA LYS A 167 11.10 13.50 -5.72
C LYS A 167 11.28 13.86 -7.20
N THR A 168 11.72 12.90 -8.03
CA THR A 168 12.05 13.15 -9.45
C THR A 168 11.00 12.62 -10.43
N LYS A 169 9.90 12.00 -9.96
CA LYS A 169 8.91 11.28 -10.78
C LYS A 169 8.37 12.06 -11.99
N LYS A 170 8.23 13.40 -11.87
CA LYS A 170 7.77 14.27 -12.97
C LYS A 170 8.80 14.44 -14.11
N LYS A 171 10.07 14.08 -13.90
CA LYS A 171 11.17 14.23 -14.87
C LYS A 171 11.46 12.95 -15.67
N LEU A 172 10.88 11.81 -15.28
CA LEU A 172 11.11 10.52 -15.92
C LEU A 172 10.07 10.25 -17.02
N ARG A 173 10.46 9.55 -18.10
CA ARG A 173 9.51 9.13 -19.13
C ARG A 173 8.46 8.16 -18.53
N PRO A 174 7.22 8.14 -19.04
CA PRO A 174 6.14 7.31 -18.48
C PRO A 174 6.48 5.81 -18.36
N ILE A 175 7.24 5.25 -19.31
CA ILE A 175 7.60 3.83 -19.22
C ILE A 175 8.55 3.55 -18.05
N VAL A 176 9.49 4.45 -17.79
CA VAL A 176 10.49 4.30 -16.72
C VAL A 176 9.79 4.41 -15.38
N SER A 177 8.93 5.43 -15.23
CA SER A 177 8.08 5.58 -14.05
C SER A 177 7.23 4.34 -13.77
N LYS A 178 6.65 3.73 -14.82
CA LYS A 178 5.81 2.53 -14.68
C LYS A 178 6.60 1.28 -14.24
N GLU A 179 7.82 1.09 -14.75
CA GLU A 179 8.66 -0.03 -14.32
C GLU A 179 9.17 0.15 -12.89
N ILE A 180 9.52 1.38 -12.48
CA ILE A 180 9.88 1.67 -11.08
C ILE A 180 8.71 1.40 -10.14
N GLU A 181 7.48 1.80 -10.52
CA GLU A 181 6.28 1.54 -9.73
C GLU A 181 6.03 0.04 -9.52
N LYS A 182 6.25 -0.80 -10.54
CA LYS A 182 6.18 -2.27 -10.40
C LYS A 182 7.21 -2.80 -9.40
N SER A 183 8.43 -2.26 -9.44
CA SER A 183 9.48 -2.61 -8.49
C SER A 183 9.09 -2.22 -7.07
N MET A 184 8.57 -1.02 -6.88
CA MET A 184 8.10 -0.51 -5.59
C MET A 184 6.99 -1.38 -5.03
N ILE A 185 5.97 -1.72 -5.84
CA ILE A 185 4.90 -2.64 -5.43
C ILE A 185 5.47 -3.99 -4.98
N SER A 186 6.39 -4.58 -5.76
CA SER A 186 7.05 -5.85 -5.41
C SER A 186 7.82 -5.75 -4.09
N TYR A 187 8.55 -4.65 -3.90
CA TYR A 187 9.30 -4.39 -2.69
C TYR A 187 8.38 -4.26 -1.47
N SER A 188 7.30 -3.48 -1.58
CA SER A 188 6.31 -3.23 -0.53
C SER A 188 5.54 -4.49 -0.12
N VAL A 189 5.67 -5.59 -0.87
CA VAL A 189 5.11 -6.91 -0.52
C VAL A 189 6.18 -7.93 -0.11
N ASN A 190 7.36 -7.45 0.29
CA ASN A 190 8.51 -8.26 0.73
C ASN A 190 9.02 -9.24 -0.36
N LEU A 191 8.84 -8.88 -1.63
CA LEU A 191 9.47 -9.51 -2.79
C LEU A 191 10.70 -8.68 -3.21
N LYS A 192 11.62 -8.53 -2.25
CA LYS A 192 12.81 -7.67 -2.40
C LYS A 192 13.71 -8.11 -3.56
N GLY A 193 13.84 -9.42 -3.79
CA GLY A 193 14.61 -9.96 -4.91
C GLY A 193 14.01 -9.60 -6.27
N GLU A 194 12.70 -9.76 -6.43
CA GLU A 194 11.98 -9.37 -7.65
C GLU A 194 12.06 -7.86 -7.91
N ALA A 195 12.00 -7.04 -6.85
CA ALA A 195 12.21 -5.60 -6.98
C ALA A 195 13.61 -5.27 -7.51
N VAL A 196 14.66 -5.85 -6.92
CA VAL A 196 16.05 -5.64 -7.39
C VAL A 196 16.20 -6.08 -8.85
N PHE A 197 15.56 -7.19 -9.24
CA PHE A 197 15.55 -7.67 -10.63
C PHE A 197 14.91 -6.66 -11.60
N ILE A 198 13.74 -6.10 -11.25
CA ILE A 198 13.06 -5.10 -12.10
C ILE A 198 13.95 -3.87 -12.28
N VAL A 199 14.59 -3.39 -11.20
CA VAL A 199 15.53 -2.25 -11.24
C VAL A 199 16.73 -2.56 -12.14
N GLY A 200 17.37 -3.72 -11.98
CA GLY A 200 18.51 -4.12 -12.81
C GLY A 200 18.15 -4.22 -14.29
N ARG A 201 17.00 -4.84 -14.61
CA ARG A 201 16.51 -4.94 -15.99
C ARG A 201 16.22 -3.58 -16.62
N LEU A 202 15.65 -2.65 -15.85
CA LEU A 202 15.41 -1.30 -16.33
C LEU A 202 16.73 -0.57 -16.62
N LEU A 203 17.73 -0.72 -15.76
CA LEU A 203 19.06 -0.16 -15.96
C LEU A 203 19.77 -0.72 -17.21
N GLU A 204 19.63 -2.02 -17.48
CA GLU A 204 20.15 -2.64 -18.71
C GLU A 204 19.48 -2.05 -19.97
N ASN A 205 18.16 -1.86 -19.94
CA ASN A 205 17.43 -1.26 -21.06
C ASN A 205 17.90 0.18 -21.33
N LEU A 206 18.04 0.99 -20.28
CA LEU A 206 18.52 2.37 -20.41
C LEU A 206 19.98 2.43 -20.92
N SER A 207 20.83 1.52 -20.47
CA SER A 207 22.21 1.38 -20.99
C SER A 207 22.20 1.07 -22.49
N THR A 208 21.30 0.19 -22.92
CA THR A 208 21.12 -0.17 -24.33
C THR A 208 20.64 1.03 -25.14
N GLU A 209 19.64 1.77 -24.66
CA GLU A 209 19.13 2.97 -25.32
C GLU A 209 20.21 4.03 -25.48
N TRP A 210 21.02 4.28 -24.45
CA TRP A 210 22.08 5.27 -24.52
C TRP A 210 23.18 4.87 -25.51
N LEU A 211 23.60 3.61 -25.52
CA LEU A 211 24.57 3.10 -26.51
C LEU A 211 24.03 3.21 -27.94
N LEU A 212 22.74 2.90 -28.17
CA LEU A 212 22.11 3.07 -29.47
C LEU A 212 22.06 4.54 -29.91
N GLN A 213 21.81 5.47 -28.98
CA GLN A 213 21.86 6.90 -29.26
C GLN A 213 23.29 7.34 -29.63
N LEU A 214 24.31 6.93 -28.87
CA LEU A 214 25.71 7.25 -29.17
C LEU A 214 26.16 6.67 -30.51
N LYS A 215 25.71 5.46 -30.86
CA LYS A 215 25.94 4.85 -32.17
C LYS A 215 25.31 5.67 -33.29
N ARG A 216 24.07 6.13 -33.11
CA ARG A 216 23.39 7.02 -34.09
C ARG A 216 24.09 8.37 -34.25
N CYS A 217 24.68 8.90 -33.18
CA CYS A 217 25.50 10.10 -33.21
C CYS A 217 26.91 9.88 -33.82
N GLY A 218 27.18 8.70 -34.40
CA GLY A 218 28.40 8.46 -35.17
C GLY A 218 29.61 8.02 -34.34
N SER A 219 29.43 7.54 -33.10
CA SER A 219 30.56 7.07 -32.28
C SER A 219 31.38 5.97 -33.00
N PRO A 220 32.66 6.21 -33.32
CA PRO A 220 33.51 5.24 -34.02
C PRO A 220 33.67 3.91 -33.27
N GLN A 221 33.73 3.97 -31.93
CA GLN A 221 33.90 2.81 -31.05
C GLN A 221 32.70 1.84 -31.05
N LEU A 222 31.56 2.25 -31.64
CA LEU A 222 30.34 1.45 -31.78
C LEU A 222 30.05 1.03 -33.24
N ARG A 223 30.95 1.37 -34.18
CA ARG A 223 30.83 0.93 -35.58
C ARG A 223 30.89 -0.60 -35.64
N GLY A 224 29.99 -1.21 -36.42
CA GLY A 224 29.89 -2.68 -36.54
C GLY A 224 29.38 -3.42 -35.28
N THR A 225 29.21 -2.76 -34.14
CA THR A 225 28.77 -3.43 -32.90
C THR A 225 27.24 -3.64 -32.90
N ASP A 226 26.77 -4.87 -32.72
CA ASP A 226 25.35 -5.13 -32.45
C ASP A 226 25.03 -4.92 -30.97
N VAL A 227 24.72 -3.66 -30.62
CA VAL A 227 24.43 -3.21 -29.25
C VAL A 227 23.32 -4.02 -28.58
N LYS A 228 22.35 -4.55 -29.34
CA LYS A 228 21.20 -5.28 -28.76
C LYS A 228 21.58 -6.66 -28.25
N ASN A 229 22.57 -7.30 -28.85
CA ASN A 229 23.02 -8.64 -28.51
C ASN A 229 24.11 -8.65 -27.42
N LEU A 230 24.58 -7.47 -27.02
CA LEU A 230 25.50 -7.37 -25.88
C LEU A 230 24.78 -7.77 -24.59
N ASP A 231 25.50 -8.46 -23.71
CA ASP A 231 25.04 -8.64 -22.34
C ASP A 231 25.16 -7.33 -21.54
N PHE A 232 24.70 -7.33 -20.28
CA PHE A 232 24.70 -6.12 -19.48
C PHE A 232 26.12 -5.61 -19.16
N ASP A 233 27.08 -6.51 -18.91
CA ASP A 233 28.46 -6.14 -18.58
C ASP A 233 29.17 -5.49 -19.76
N GLN A 234 29.02 -6.09 -20.94
CA GLN A 234 29.57 -5.58 -22.18
C GLN A 234 29.03 -4.17 -22.47
N LYS A 235 27.76 -3.90 -22.14
CA LYS A 235 27.19 -2.55 -22.25
C LYS A 235 27.88 -1.58 -21.28
N LEU A 236 28.05 -1.95 -20.01
CA LEU A 236 28.69 -1.10 -19.00
C LEU A 236 30.18 -0.87 -19.28
N ILE A 237 30.92 -1.92 -19.65
CA ILE A 237 32.33 -1.85 -20.04
C ILE A 237 32.50 -0.89 -21.20
N ARG A 238 31.64 -0.95 -22.22
CA ARG A 238 31.70 -0.01 -23.34
C ARG A 238 31.42 1.43 -22.92
N LEU A 239 30.41 1.65 -22.09
CA LEU A 239 30.10 2.98 -21.57
C LEU A 239 31.27 3.55 -20.73
N HIS A 240 31.98 2.71 -19.98
CA HIS A 240 33.08 3.13 -19.11
C HIS A 240 34.43 3.21 -19.84
N HIS A 241 34.94 2.10 -20.34
CA HIS A 241 36.29 2.01 -20.90
C HIS A 241 36.37 2.56 -22.33
N ASN A 242 35.44 2.21 -23.20
CA ASN A 242 35.52 2.58 -24.62
C ASN A 242 35.05 4.02 -24.87
N LEU A 243 33.98 4.42 -24.19
CA LEU A 243 33.29 5.70 -24.45
C LEU A 243 33.52 6.75 -23.36
N LYS A 244 34.05 6.35 -22.19
CA LYS A 244 34.32 7.23 -21.05
C LYS A 244 33.10 8.09 -20.64
N LYS A 245 31.90 7.52 -20.71
CA LYS A 245 30.61 8.20 -20.43
C LYS A 245 30.12 8.05 -19.00
N ILE A 246 30.63 7.06 -18.28
CA ILE A 246 30.32 6.84 -16.87
C ILE A 246 31.60 6.85 -16.04
N SER A 247 31.53 7.43 -14.84
CA SER A 247 32.67 7.50 -13.92
C SER A 247 33.02 6.12 -13.34
N PRO A 248 34.26 5.90 -12.86
CA PRO A 248 34.65 4.64 -12.21
C PRO A 248 33.73 4.24 -11.05
N GLY A 249 33.27 5.22 -10.26
CA GLY A 249 32.34 4.98 -9.16
C GLY A 249 30.95 4.55 -9.63
N GLN A 250 30.42 5.16 -10.70
CA GLN A 250 29.15 4.74 -11.30
C GLN A 250 29.24 3.36 -11.95
N PHE A 251 30.36 3.09 -12.63
CA PHE A 251 30.64 1.78 -13.23
C PHE A 251 30.69 0.68 -12.16
N SER A 252 31.45 0.89 -11.09
CA SER A 252 31.54 -0.07 -9.98
C SER A 252 30.18 -0.33 -9.34
N LYS A 253 29.38 0.71 -9.12
CA LYS A 253 28.01 0.58 -8.59
C LYS A 253 27.07 -0.17 -9.55
N ALA A 254 27.13 0.13 -10.84
CA ALA A 254 26.32 -0.57 -11.85
C ALA A 254 26.73 -2.04 -12.00
N MET A 255 28.04 -2.33 -11.93
CA MET A 255 28.58 -3.69 -11.90
C MET A 255 28.27 -4.42 -10.59
N ALA A 256 28.08 -3.72 -9.47
CA ALA A 256 27.63 -4.31 -8.22
C ALA A 256 26.13 -4.64 -8.24
N LEU A 257 25.32 -3.84 -8.94
CA LEU A 257 23.88 -4.12 -9.20
C LEU A 257 23.63 -5.21 -10.23
N LYS A 258 24.69 -5.73 -10.84
CA LYS A 258 24.72 -6.82 -11.82
C LYS A 258 24.22 -8.15 -11.24
N TRP A 259 23.37 -8.17 -10.22
CA TRP A 259 22.86 -9.42 -9.68
C TRP A 259 22.00 -10.14 -10.72
N ASP A 260 22.67 -11.11 -11.35
CA ASP A 260 22.28 -12.51 -11.36
C ASP A 260 20.96 -12.83 -12.08
N ARG A 261 20.94 -12.45 -13.35
CA ARG A 261 20.09 -13.07 -14.37
C ARG A 261 20.18 -14.62 -14.33
N ASN A 262 21.29 -15.16 -13.82
CA ASN A 262 21.53 -16.60 -13.59
C ASN A 262 21.08 -17.08 -12.19
N SER A 263 21.33 -16.28 -11.14
CA SER A 263 20.79 -16.37 -9.76
C SER A 263 19.29 -16.66 -9.63
N PHE A 264 18.47 -15.87 -10.33
CA PHE A 264 17.00 -15.99 -10.26
C PHE A 264 16.40 -16.91 -11.33
N GLY A 265 17.20 -17.26 -12.35
CA GLY A 265 16.83 -18.24 -13.38
C GLY A 265 16.91 -19.68 -12.88
N HIS A 266 17.81 -19.99 -11.95
CA HIS A 266 17.93 -21.34 -11.37
C HIS A 266 18.29 -21.30 -9.88
N LYS A 267 17.36 -21.82 -9.06
CA LYS A 267 17.45 -22.19 -7.63
C LYS A 267 17.04 -21.12 -6.60
N ILE A 268 15.92 -21.45 -5.94
CA ILE A 268 15.26 -20.81 -4.80
C ILE A 268 16.17 -20.59 -3.56
N GLY A 269 17.38 -21.15 -3.53
CA GLY A 269 18.27 -21.17 -2.36
C GLY A 269 19.00 -19.86 -2.01
N LYS A 270 19.30 -18.99 -2.98
CA LYS A 270 20.09 -17.75 -2.77
C LYS A 270 19.27 -16.49 -2.43
N LEU A 271 17.95 -16.61 -2.32
CA LEU A 271 17.04 -15.49 -2.02
C LEU A 271 17.26 -14.83 -0.64
N ASN A 272 17.89 -15.55 0.29
CA ASN A 272 18.12 -15.07 1.66
C ASN A 272 19.32 -14.13 1.80
N GLU A 273 20.33 -14.21 0.92
CA GLU A 273 21.50 -13.32 0.96
C GLU A 273 21.16 -11.94 0.37
N LEU A 274 20.41 -11.91 -0.73
CA LEU A 274 19.89 -10.67 -1.34
C LEU A 274 18.94 -9.87 -0.46
N LYS A 275 18.26 -10.52 0.49
CA LYS A 275 17.38 -9.85 1.45
C LYS A 275 18.14 -8.84 2.33
N LYS A 276 19.44 -9.06 2.59
CA LYS A 276 20.26 -8.23 3.49
C LYS A 276 20.68 -6.91 2.84
N ASP A 277 20.93 -6.90 1.52
CA ASP A 277 21.43 -5.71 0.80
C ASP A 277 20.42 -5.09 -0.17
N ALA A 278 19.19 -5.62 -0.25
CA ALA A 278 18.17 -5.15 -1.18
C ALA A 278 17.91 -3.64 -1.11
N ASP A 279 17.84 -3.08 0.09
CA ASP A 279 17.53 -1.67 0.31
C ASP A 279 18.62 -0.77 -0.30
N SER A 280 19.89 -1.13 -0.09
CA SER A 280 21.06 -0.45 -0.69
C SER A 280 21.10 -0.60 -2.20
N ASN A 281 20.78 -1.80 -2.71
CA ASN A 281 20.76 -2.09 -4.14
C ASN A 281 19.64 -1.32 -4.86
N ILE A 282 18.43 -1.29 -4.29
CA ILE A 282 17.33 -0.49 -4.85
C ILE A 282 17.71 0.99 -4.88
N LYS A 283 18.20 1.54 -3.76
CA LYS A 283 18.61 2.95 -3.68
C LYS A 283 19.67 3.29 -4.73
N THR A 284 20.72 2.47 -4.81
CA THR A 284 21.79 2.65 -5.80
C THR A 284 21.28 2.54 -7.24
N GLY A 285 20.40 1.58 -7.50
CA GLY A 285 19.85 1.34 -8.83
C GLY A 285 18.91 2.44 -9.31
N ILE A 286 18.05 2.97 -8.43
CA ILE A 286 17.21 4.12 -8.73
C ILE A 286 18.07 5.33 -9.10
N ASN A 287 19.15 5.59 -8.39
CA ASN A 287 20.02 6.73 -8.65
C ASN A 287 20.74 6.61 -9.99
N LEU A 288 21.16 5.39 -10.34
CA LEU A 288 21.70 5.10 -11.67
C LEU A 288 20.63 5.22 -12.75
N ILE A 289 19.41 4.73 -12.55
CA ILE A 289 18.30 4.90 -13.51
C ILE A 289 18.04 6.37 -13.79
N ILE A 290 17.96 7.21 -12.75
CA ILE A 290 17.78 8.67 -12.89
C ILE A 290 18.93 9.28 -13.71
N PHE A 291 20.17 8.88 -13.41
CA PHE A 291 21.34 9.34 -14.16
C PHE A 291 21.29 8.91 -15.64
N PHE A 292 21.05 7.63 -15.94
CA PHE A 292 21.02 7.12 -17.32
C PHE A 292 19.86 7.74 -18.11
N GLU A 293 18.68 7.86 -17.51
CA GLU A 293 17.52 8.52 -18.12
C GLU A 293 17.85 9.98 -18.51
N SER A 294 18.59 10.70 -17.67
CA SER A 294 19.00 12.09 -17.97
C SER A 294 19.92 12.22 -19.20
N LYS A 295 20.53 11.12 -19.66
CA LYS A 295 21.43 11.09 -20.82
C LYS A 295 20.73 10.69 -22.11
N ILE A 296 19.51 10.15 -22.02
CA ILE A 296 18.71 9.73 -23.17
C ILE A 296 17.84 10.90 -23.61
N ASN A 297 17.98 11.32 -24.86
CA ASN A 297 17.27 12.50 -25.37
C ASN A 297 15.80 12.15 -25.75
N PRO A 298 14.77 12.78 -25.17
CA PRO A 298 13.35 12.43 -25.39
C PRO A 298 12.89 12.63 -26.84
N THR A 299 13.55 13.50 -27.60
CA THR A 299 13.19 13.85 -28.99
C THR A 299 13.54 12.78 -30.02
N SER A 300 14.23 11.70 -29.63
CA SER A 300 14.46 10.53 -30.49
C SER A 300 13.20 9.63 -30.59
N LYS A 301 12.12 10.16 -31.19
CA LYS A 301 10.76 9.59 -31.32
C LYS A 301 10.62 8.17 -31.95
N LYS A 302 11.66 7.36 -32.09
CA LYS A 302 11.58 6.00 -32.68
C LYS A 302 12.37 4.97 -31.85
N LEU A 303 11.88 4.61 -30.66
CA LEU A 303 12.38 3.40 -29.97
C LEU A 303 11.32 2.60 -29.16
N PHE A 304 10.05 2.96 -29.16
CA PHE A 304 8.99 2.12 -28.57
C PHE A 304 8.35 1.19 -29.59
N ARG A 305 9.04 0.10 -29.96
CA ARG A 305 8.35 -1.06 -30.59
C ARG A 305 9.05 -2.42 -30.51
N VAL A 306 10.14 -2.57 -29.75
CA VAL A 306 10.86 -3.87 -29.72
C VAL A 306 10.49 -4.76 -28.52
N ALA A 307 9.95 -4.21 -27.43
CA ALA A 307 9.67 -5.03 -26.23
C ALA A 307 8.29 -5.73 -26.20
N SER A 308 7.36 -5.42 -27.12
CA SER A 308 6.01 -6.05 -27.13
C SER A 308 5.84 -7.21 -28.11
N LYS A 309 6.85 -7.55 -28.92
CA LYS A 309 6.76 -8.69 -29.87
C LYS A 309 7.23 -10.05 -29.30
N TRP A 310 7.86 -10.07 -28.12
CA TRP A 310 8.41 -11.31 -27.53
C TRP A 310 7.42 -12.10 -26.66
N ARG A 311 6.10 -11.98 -26.92
CA ARG A 311 5.06 -12.76 -26.22
C ARG A 311 4.08 -13.50 -27.14
N LYS A 312 4.41 -13.63 -28.43
CA LYS A 312 3.57 -14.41 -29.37
C LYS A 312 4.22 -15.67 -29.95
N ASN A 313 5.53 -15.90 -29.74
CA ASN A 313 6.23 -17.08 -30.27
C ASN A 313 7.07 -17.83 -29.21
N THR A 314 6.51 -18.05 -28.03
CA THR A 314 6.85 -19.15 -27.10
C THR A 314 5.64 -19.38 -26.21
#